data_AF-A0A7S4T034-F1
#
_entry.id   AF-A0A7S4T034-F1
#
_cell.length_a   1.000
_cell.length_b   1.000
_cell.length_c   1.000
_cell.angle_alpha   90.00
_cell.angle_beta   90.00
_cell.angle_gamma   90.00
#
_symmetry.space_group_name_H-M   'P 1'
#
loop_
_entity.id
_entity.type
_entity.pdbx_description
1 polymer ?
#
loop_
_entity_poly.entity_id
_entity_poly.type
_entity_poly.pdbx_seq_one_letter_code
_entity_poly.pdbx_strand_id
1 'polypeptide(L)'
;MYRPSLAEYFQRKGVSVSASKGIGRGECFDKAPIQKLSTKYSKSPAQIMLRWGLQKNFCVVAKTATPSRMRENRSILDYYLEDEDMIILDSLTSKEDVKKRDERELQSKIT
;
A
#
# COMPACT_ATOMS: atom_id res chain seq x y z
N MET A 1 0.03 3.80 5.01
CA MET A 1 -0.58 3.35 6.27
C MET A 1 -1.94 2.78 5.94
N TYR A 2 -2.17 1.53 6.33
CA TYR A 2 -3.42 0.83 6.05
C TYR A 2 -4.39 0.95 7.23
N ARG A 3 -5.65 1.32 6.97
CA ARG A 3 -6.72 1.47 7.96
C ARG A 3 -7.90 0.60 7.54
N PRO A 4 -7.95 -0.68 7.93
CA PRO A 4 -8.92 -1.64 7.39
C PRO A 4 -10.37 -1.21 7.63
N SER A 5 -10.73 -0.84 8.86
CA SER A 5 -12.10 -0.42 9.20
C SER A 5 -12.59 0.79 8.41
N LEU A 6 -11.71 1.77 8.16
CA LEU A 6 -12.04 2.97 7.39
C LEU A 6 -12.21 2.64 5.90
N ALA A 7 -11.32 1.82 5.35
CA ALA A 7 -11.38 1.39 3.96
C ALA A 7 -12.67 0.60 3.70
N GLU A 8 -12.97 -0.39 4.54
CA GLU A 8 -14.19 -1.20 4.47
C GLU A 8 -15.45 -0.35 4.58
N TYR A 9 -15.48 0.63 5.48
CA TYR A 9 -16.62 1.54 5.63
C TYR A 9 -16.95 2.26 4.32
N PHE A 10 -15.94 2.88 3.68
CA PHE A 10 -16.14 3.59 2.42
C PHE A 10 -16.50 2.66 1.26
N GLN A 11 -15.81 1.52 1.15
CA GLN A 11 -16.09 0.54 0.11
C GLN A 11 -17.52 -0.01 0.21
N ARG A 12 -18.02 -0.31 1.42
CA ARG A 12 -19.42 -0.73 1.65
C ARG A 12 -20.44 0.34 1.28
N LYS A 13 -20.05 1.61 1.26
CA LYS A 13 -20.88 2.74 0.83
C LYS A 13 -20.76 3.03 -0.67
N GLY A 14 -20.04 2.19 -1.43
CA GLY A 14 -19.79 2.41 -2.85
C GLY A 14 -18.80 3.54 -3.13
N VAL A 15 -18.03 3.98 -2.13
CA VAL A 15 -17.02 5.03 -2.28
C VAL A 15 -15.68 4.37 -2.58
N SER A 16 -15.09 4.71 -3.73
CA SER A 16 -13.76 4.23 -4.11
C SER A 16 -12.69 4.83 -3.20
N VAL A 17 -11.85 3.97 -2.62
CA VAL A 17 -10.73 4.37 -1.76
C VAL A 17 -9.47 4.53 -2.61
N SER A 18 -8.79 5.67 -2.47
CA SER A 18 -7.52 5.91 -3.16
C SER A 18 -6.32 5.91 -2.20
N ALA A 19 -5.24 5.27 -2.61
CA ALA A 19 -3.95 5.29 -1.93
C ALA A 19 -3.06 6.38 -2.56
N SER A 20 -3.21 7.62 -2.11
CA SER A 20 -2.54 8.81 -2.67
C SER A 20 -1.00 8.77 -2.62
N LYS A 21 -0.43 7.99 -1.70
CA LYS A 21 1.01 7.68 -1.60
C LYS A 21 1.22 6.17 -1.57
N GLY A 22 0.81 5.47 -2.62
CA GLY A 22 0.73 4.01 -2.67
C GLY A 22 2.03 3.28 -2.28
N ILE A 23 3.20 3.87 -2.55
CA ILE A 23 4.50 3.31 -2.20
C ILE A 23 5.24 4.05 -1.07
N GLY A 24 4.61 5.04 -0.41
CA GLY A 24 5.17 5.70 0.78
C GLY A 24 6.63 6.18 0.64
N ARG A 25 7.01 6.72 -0.53
CA ARG A 25 8.40 7.11 -0.86
C ARG A 25 9.45 5.99 -0.76
N GLY A 26 9.03 4.72 -0.72
CA GLY A 26 9.92 3.57 -0.58
C GLY A 26 10.31 3.24 0.85
N GLU A 27 9.75 3.93 1.87
CA GLU A 27 10.10 3.76 3.29
C GLU A 27 9.93 2.32 3.82
N CYS A 28 9.10 1.51 3.17
CA CYS A 28 8.85 0.12 3.56
C CYS A 28 9.62 -0.92 2.73
N PHE A 29 10.38 -0.51 1.71
CA PHE A 29 11.00 -1.45 0.77
C PHE A 29 12.04 -2.34 1.43
N ASP A 30 12.78 -1.83 2.42
CA ASP A 30 13.83 -2.58 3.10
C ASP A 30 13.30 -3.52 4.21
N LYS A 31 11.98 -3.50 4.47
CA LYS A 31 11.38 -4.40 5.46
C LYS A 31 11.50 -5.85 4.99
N ALA A 32 11.95 -6.73 5.88
CA ALA A 32 12.18 -8.15 5.57
C ALA A 32 10.99 -8.86 4.89
N PRO A 33 9.71 -8.64 5.29
CA PRO A 33 8.58 -9.23 4.59
C PRO A 33 8.49 -8.80 3.12
N ILE A 34 8.73 -7.52 2.82
CA ILE A 34 8.69 -7.00 1.45
C ILE A 34 9.80 -7.63 0.60
N GLN A 35 11.02 -7.68 1.12
CA GLN A 35 12.15 -8.29 0.41
C GLN A 35 11.90 -9.78 0.14
N LYS A 36 11.35 -10.52 1.10
CA LYS A 36 10.98 -11.93 0.91
C LYS A 36 9.95 -12.10 -0.21
N LEU A 37 8.90 -11.27 -0.21
CA LEU A 37 7.87 -11.33 -1.25
C LEU A 37 8.40 -10.88 -2.61
N SER A 38 9.26 -9.87 -2.65
CA SER A 38 9.94 -9.44 -3.87
C SER A 38 10.73 -10.59 -4.51
N THR A 39 11.45 -11.37 -3.72
CA THR A 39 12.14 -12.58 -4.19
C THR A 39 11.14 -13.66 -4.61
N LYS A 40 10.12 -13.95 -3.79
CA LYS A 40 9.08 -14.98 -4.09
C LYS A 40 8.43 -14.77 -5.44
N TYR A 41 8.02 -13.53 -5.74
CA TYR A 41 7.31 -13.19 -6.98
C TYR A 41 8.23 -12.74 -8.12
N SER A 42 9.53 -12.58 -7.87
CA SER A 42 10.46 -11.94 -8.82
C SER A 42 9.99 -10.56 -9.28
N LYS A 43 9.50 -9.76 -8.32
CA LYS A 43 8.96 -8.40 -8.55
C LYS A 43 9.62 -7.41 -7.60
N SER A 44 9.71 -6.15 -8.01
CA SER A 44 10.29 -5.11 -7.16
C SER A 44 9.42 -4.84 -5.91
N PRO A 45 9.99 -4.31 -4.82
CA PRO A 45 9.23 -3.87 -3.65
C PRO A 45 8.07 -2.92 -3.98
N ALA A 46 8.26 -2.06 -4.97
CA ALA A 46 7.22 -1.14 -5.46
C ALA A 46 6.06 -1.90 -6.09
N GLN A 47 6.36 -2.88 -6.96
CA GLN A 47 5.35 -3.72 -7.59
C GLN A 47 4.55 -4.51 -6.55
N ILE A 48 5.20 -5.10 -5.54
CA ILE A 48 4.52 -5.81 -4.45
C ILE A 48 3.50 -4.91 -3.74
N MET A 49 3.91 -3.69 -3.34
CA MET A 49 3.02 -2.76 -2.64
C MET A 49 1.87 -2.26 -3.53
N LEU A 50 2.13 -2.00 -4.80
CA LEU A 50 1.09 -1.57 -5.73
C LEU A 50 0.10 -2.68 -6.03
N ARG A 51 0.57 -3.91 -6.20
CA ARG A 51 -0.28 -5.08 -6.40
C ARG A 51 -1.16 -5.35 -5.19
N TRP A 52 -0.59 -5.25 -3.99
CA TRP A 52 -1.36 -5.38 -2.74
C TRP A 52 -2.49 -4.36 -2.66
N GLY A 53 -2.21 -3.07 -2.90
CA GLY A 53 -3.25 -2.05 -2.89
C GLY A 53 -4.32 -2.27 -3.96
N LEU A 54 -3.92 -2.73 -5.15
CA LEU A 54 -4.84 -3.06 -6.23
C LEU A 54 -5.77 -4.23 -5.85
N GLN A 55 -5.24 -5.30 -5.26
CA GLN A 55 -6.04 -6.45 -4.80
C GLN A 55 -7.00 -6.11 -3.65
N LYS A 56 -6.68 -5.08 -2.86
CA LYS A 56 -7.60 -4.51 -1.86
C LYS A 56 -8.71 -3.63 -2.45
N ASN A 57 -8.79 -3.54 -3.79
CA ASN A 57 -9.71 -2.67 -4.49
C ASN A 57 -9.50 -1.18 -4.16
N PHE A 58 -8.22 -0.77 -4.08
CA PHE A 58 -7.83 0.64 -3.98
C PHE A 58 -7.38 1.18 -5.33
N CYS A 59 -7.69 2.45 -5.57
CA CYS A 59 -7.02 3.22 -6.62
C CYS A 59 -5.61 3.59 -6.15
N VAL A 60 -4.60 2.87 -6.64
CA VAL A 60 -3.19 3.07 -6.24
C VAL A 60 -2.49 4.10 -7.11
N VAL A 61 -1.84 5.09 -6.47
CA VAL A 61 -1.07 6.13 -7.17
C VAL A 61 0.41 6.03 -6.81
N ALA A 62 1.24 5.79 -7.82
CA ALA A 62 2.70 5.74 -7.72
C ALA A 62 3.33 6.93 -8.45
N LYS A 63 3.76 7.96 -7.71
CA LYS A 63 4.50 9.07 -8.32
C LYS A 63 5.90 8.61 -8.72
N THR A 64 6.27 8.86 -9.98
CA THR A 64 7.65 8.73 -10.48
C THR A 64 7.88 9.69 -11.64
N ALA A 65 9.09 10.20 -11.78
CA ALA A 65 9.54 10.97 -12.95
C ALA A 65 10.39 10.13 -13.91
N THR A 66 10.73 8.90 -13.53
CA THR A 66 11.65 8.04 -14.29
C THR A 66 10.86 7.08 -15.20
N PRO A 67 11.05 7.13 -16.53
CA PRO A 67 10.29 6.29 -17.46
C PRO A 67 10.44 4.78 -17.23
N SER A 68 11.62 4.30 -16.82
CA SER A 68 11.83 2.89 -16.48
C SER A 68 10.95 2.46 -15.31
N ARG A 69 10.89 3.28 -14.24
CA ARG A 69 10.00 3.05 -13.09
C ARG A 69 8.52 3.16 -13.45
N MET A 70 8.13 4.01 -14.40
CA MET A 70 6.75 4.05 -14.90
C MET A 70 6.35 2.72 -15.51
N ARG A 71 7.21 2.14 -16.36
CA ARG A 71 6.99 0.82 -16.97
C ARG A 71 6.95 -0.28 -15.93
N GLU A 72 7.90 -0.27 -15.00
CA GLU A 72 7.95 -1.22 -13.88
C GLU A 72 6.67 -1.18 -13.03
N ASN A 73 6.26 0.01 -12.57
CA ASN A 73 5.07 0.20 -11.74
C ASN A 73 3.76 -0.19 -12.45
N ARG A 74 3.73 -0.14 -13.80
CA ARG A 74 2.57 -0.58 -14.59
C ARG A 74 2.50 -2.11 -14.72
N SER A 75 3.63 -2.81 -14.60
CA SER A 75 3.73 -4.26 -14.72
C SER A 75 3.33 -4.96 -13.42
N ILE A 76 2.08 -4.73 -13.00
CA ILE A 76 1.47 -5.26 -11.76
C ILE A 76 0.14 -5.98 -12.01
N LEU A 77 -0.26 -6.11 -13.28
CA LEU A 77 -1.54 -6.69 -13.67
C LEU A 77 -1.43 -8.17 -14.05
N ASP A 78 -0.20 -8.67 -14.19
CA ASP A 78 0.17 -9.99 -14.72
C ASP A 78 0.37 -11.07 -13.65
N TYR A 79 0.20 -10.75 -12.36
CA TYR A 79 0.33 -11.70 -11.25
C TYR A 79 -0.63 -11.38 -10.12
N TYR A 80 -0.77 -12.31 -9.18
CA TYR A 80 -1.56 -12.14 -7.96
C TYR A 80 -0.69 -12.47 -6.75
N LEU A 81 -0.93 -11.78 -5.64
CA LEU A 81 -0.41 -12.15 -4.33
C LEU A 81 -1.39 -13.13 -3.70
N GLU A 82 -0.85 -14.21 -3.15
CA GLU A 82 -1.58 -15.20 -2.35
C GLU A 82 -2.17 -14.57 -1.09
N ASP A 83 -3.24 -15.18 -0.56
CA ASP A 83 -3.97 -14.64 0.60
C ASP A 83 -3.07 -14.53 1.84
N GLU A 84 -2.18 -15.50 2.04
CA GLU A 84 -1.20 -15.50 3.12
C GLU A 84 -0.24 -14.30 3.00
N ASP A 85 0.20 -13.97 1.79
CA ASP A 85 1.09 -12.84 1.55
C ASP A 85 0.36 -11.50 1.71
N MET A 86 -0.92 -11.46 1.32
CA MET A 86 -1.78 -10.30 1.57
C MET A 86 -1.94 -10.03 3.08
N ILE A 87 -2.09 -11.08 3.90
CA ILE A 87 -2.14 -10.96 5.37
C ILE A 87 -0.82 -10.44 5.93
N ILE A 88 0.31 -10.94 5.43
CA ILE A 88 1.64 -10.45 5.81
C ILE A 88 1.75 -8.95 5.54
N LEU A 89 1.31 -8.49 4.37
CA LEU A 89 1.38 -7.08 3.98
C LEU A 89 0.43 -6.19 4.79
N ASP A 90 -0.75 -6.70 5.16
CA ASP A 90 -1.68 -5.99 6.05
C ASP A 90 -1.05 -5.68 7.41
N SER A 91 -0.18 -6.59 7.90
CA SER A 91 0.51 -6.44 9.19
C SER A 91 1.62 -5.38 9.19
N LEU A 92 1.99 -4.81 8.03
CA LEU A 92 3.06 -3.80 7.94
C LEU A 92 2.69 -2.46 8.60
N THR A 93 1.40 -2.22 8.84
CA THR A 93 0.90 -1.08 9.61
C THR A 93 0.49 -1.54 10.99
N SER A 94 1.16 -1.05 12.03
CA SER A 94 0.79 -1.35 13.41
C SER A 94 -0.37 -0.47 13.89
N LYS A 95 -1.07 -0.90 14.94
CA LYS A 95 -2.10 -0.08 15.61
C LYS A 95 -1.52 1.24 16.14
N GLU A 96 -0.26 1.21 16.58
CA GLU A 96 0.46 2.39 17.07
C GLU A 96 0.71 3.40 15.94
N ASP A 97 1.05 2.93 14.74
CA ASP A 97 1.20 3.81 13.57
C ASP A 97 -0.12 4.54 13.26
N VAL A 98 -1.25 3.81 13.28
CA VAL A 98 -2.58 4.40 13.07
C VAL A 98 -2.89 5.44 14.13
N LYS A 99 -2.63 5.14 15.41
CA LYS A 99 -2.87 6.06 16.51
C LYS A 99 -2.07 7.36 16.36
N LYS A 100 -0.76 7.26 16.09
CA LYS A 100 0.11 8.42 15.85
C LYS A 100 -0.40 9.29 14.69
N ARG A 101 -0.94 8.65 13.66
CA ARG A 101 -1.53 9.38 12.52
C ARG A 101 -2.81 10.10 12.90
N ASP A 102 -3.70 9.44 13.64
CA ASP A 102 -4.95 10.04 14.10
C ASP A 102 -4.70 11.24 15.04
N GLU A 103 -3.73 11.12 15.97
CA GLU A 103 -3.31 12.22 16.84
C GLU A 103 -2.79 13.43 16.05
N ARG A 104 -1.95 13.19 15.03
CA ARG A 104 -1.45 14.24 14.15
C ARG A 104 -2.58 14.92 13.36
N GLU A 105 -3.54 14.15 12.85
CA GLU A 105 -4.69 14.68 12.12
C GLU A 105 -5.58 15.56 13.03
N LEU A 106 -5.77 15.16 14.28
CA LEU A 106 -6.50 15.95 15.28
C LEU A 106 -5.80 17.27 15.57
N GLN A 107 -4.49 17.24 15.79
CA GLN A 107 -3.69 18.46 16.03
C GLN A 107 -3.73 19.42 14.83
N SER A 108 -3.72 18.90 13.60
CA SER A 108 -3.74 19.73 12.38
C SER A 108 -5.07 20.42 12.10
N LYS A 109 -6.16 20.03 12.76
CA LYS A 109 -7.48 20.68 12.64
C LYS A 109 -7.69 21.81 13.66
N ILE A 110 -6.69 22.06 14.53
CA ILE A 110 -6.74 23.08 15.60
C ILE A 110 -5.98 24.37 15.17
N THR A 111 -5.40 24.40 13.96
CA THR A 111 -4.79 25.60 13.35
C THR A 111 -5.59 26.01 12.13
#